data_AF-A0A3E1EWG5-F1
#
_entry.id   AF-A0A3E1EWG5-F1
#
_cell.length_a   1.000
_cell.length_b   1.000
_cell.length_c   1.000
_cell.angle_alpha   90.00
_cell.angle_beta   90.00
_cell.angle_gamma   90.00
#
_symmetry.space_group_name_H-M   'P 1'
#
loop_
_entity.id
_entity.type
_entity.pdbx_description
1 polymer ?
#
loop_
_entity_poly.entity_id
_entity_poly.type
_entity_poly.pdbx_seq_one_letter_code
_entity_poly.pdbx_strand_id
1 'polypeptide(L)'
;MKTIFFSLVLLFCFGNVKAQTTLHKGNSNNHFDILYTVDDNKVYRGSNTSFTELELTISNDKIYRGDSQSFTDILYTIKGNQIYKGNSTSFTDVLYTVDKGKIFKGDSQSFTDILFTVSKDKVYYGNSTSFTDCLITIDGEIDPFFIAIIIGPY
;
A
#
# COMPACT_ATOMS: atom_id res chain seq x y z
N MET A 1 4.42 61.81 15.76
CA MET A 1 4.66 60.70 14.80
C MET A 1 5.65 59.74 15.42
N LYS A 2 5.20 58.59 15.95
CA LYS A 2 6.07 57.46 16.31
C LYS A 2 5.30 56.19 15.95
N THR A 3 5.91 55.42 15.06
CA THR A 3 5.39 54.30 14.29
C THR A 3 5.09 53.09 15.19
N ILE A 4 3.90 52.51 15.03
CA ILE A 4 3.52 51.23 15.62
C ILE A 4 4.15 50.13 14.78
N PHE A 5 5.06 49.36 15.36
CA PHE A 5 5.66 48.18 14.72
C PHE A 5 4.65 47.03 14.84
N PHE A 6 3.91 46.75 13.76
CA PHE A 6 3.04 45.58 13.69
C PHE A 6 3.91 44.38 13.27
N SER A 7 4.35 43.58 14.23
CA SER A 7 5.04 42.32 13.95
C SER A 7 3.99 41.28 13.53
N LEU A 8 4.00 40.93 12.24
CA LEU A 8 3.17 39.87 11.66
C LEU A 8 3.75 38.51 12.10
N VAL A 9 3.14 37.89 13.11
CA VAL A 9 3.43 36.50 13.49
C VAL A 9 2.82 35.59 12.43
N LEU A 10 3.64 35.11 11.50
CA LEU A 10 3.25 34.12 10.51
C LEU A 10 3.18 32.75 11.22
N LEU A 11 1.97 32.33 11.59
CA LEU A 11 1.73 31.01 12.17
C LEU A 11 1.85 29.97 11.04
N PHE A 12 3.03 29.38 10.86
CA PHE A 12 3.25 28.25 9.97
C PHE A 12 2.51 27.03 10.55
N CYS A 13 1.27 26.81 10.14
CA CYS A 13 0.60 25.53 10.32
C CYS A 13 1.22 24.52 9.35
N PHE A 14 2.25 23.81 9.79
CA PHE A 14 2.69 22.59 9.11
C PHE A 14 1.63 21.51 9.36
N GLY A 15 0.60 21.47 8.51
CA GLY A 15 -0.22 20.28 8.38
C GLY A 15 0.69 19.12 7.96
N ASN A 16 0.56 17.96 8.58
CA ASN A 16 1.28 16.76 8.17
C ASN A 16 0.78 16.35 6.77
N VAL A 17 1.41 16.88 5.73
CA VAL A 17 1.22 16.39 4.37
C VAL A 17 1.92 15.05 4.31
N LYS A 18 1.17 13.94 4.40
CA LYS A 18 1.73 12.65 3.98
C LYS A 18 2.05 12.77 2.49
N ALA A 19 3.30 12.50 2.14
CA ALA A 19 3.68 12.39 0.74
C ALA A 19 2.98 11.17 0.11
N GLN A 20 2.62 11.29 -1.16
CA GLN A 20 2.15 10.16 -1.95
C GLN A 20 3.20 9.05 -1.98
N THR A 21 2.75 7.80 -2.06
CA THR A 21 3.64 6.65 -2.20
C THR A 21 3.49 6.04 -3.59
N THR A 22 4.58 5.88 -4.34
CA THR A 22 4.56 5.29 -5.68
C THR A 22 5.24 3.92 -5.71
N LEU A 23 4.61 2.98 -6.42
CA LEU A 23 5.10 1.62 -6.61
C LEU A 23 5.62 1.49 -8.04
N HIS A 24 6.93 1.37 -8.19
CA HIS A 24 7.62 1.28 -9.46
C HIS A 24 7.93 -0.17 -9.81
N LYS A 25 7.81 -0.53 -11.08
CA LYS A 25 8.16 -1.85 -11.59
C LYS A 25 9.67 -2.11 -11.46
N GLY A 26 9.99 -3.25 -10.87
CA GLY A 26 11.36 -3.75 -10.74
C GLY A 26 12.22 -2.90 -9.81
N ASN A 27 13.52 -2.89 -10.10
CA ASN A 27 14.51 -2.08 -9.38
C ASN A 27 14.67 -0.71 -10.07
N SER A 28 13.62 0.11 -10.09
CA SER A 28 13.59 1.40 -10.78
C SER A 28 12.87 2.46 -9.94
N ASN A 29 13.27 3.72 -10.09
CA ASN A 29 12.57 4.90 -9.57
C ASN A 29 12.12 5.82 -10.72
N ASN A 30 12.06 5.31 -11.95
CA ASN A 30 11.64 6.08 -13.10
C ASN A 30 10.12 6.31 -13.05
N HIS A 31 9.69 7.53 -13.38
CA HIS A 31 8.28 7.89 -13.49
C HIS A 31 7.50 6.96 -14.45
N PHE A 32 8.12 6.52 -15.55
CA PHE A 32 7.48 5.63 -16.52
C PHE A 32 7.30 4.20 -16.02
N ASP A 33 7.96 3.83 -14.92
CA ASP A 33 7.83 2.51 -14.31
C ASP A 33 6.78 2.48 -13.19
N ILE A 34 6.11 3.60 -12.88
CA ILE A 34 5.08 3.64 -11.84
C ILE A 34 3.89 2.77 -12.27
N LEU A 35 3.61 1.74 -11.48
CA LEU A 35 2.45 0.86 -11.65
C LEU A 35 1.25 1.33 -10.86
N TYR A 36 1.49 1.84 -9.64
CA TYR A 36 0.46 2.34 -8.75
C TYR A 36 0.94 3.55 -7.97
N THR A 37 -0.01 4.43 -7.66
CA THR A 37 0.17 5.55 -6.74
C THR A 37 -0.81 5.37 -5.59
N VAL A 38 -0.33 5.45 -4.36
CA VAL A 38 -1.14 5.48 -3.16
C VAL A 38 -1.15 6.90 -2.62
N ASP A 39 -2.33 7.49 -2.56
CA ASP A 39 -2.55 8.82 -2.03
C ASP A 39 -3.62 8.74 -0.94
N ASP A 40 -3.24 9.14 0.27
CA ASP A 40 -4.01 8.96 1.50
C ASP A 40 -4.51 7.50 1.67
N ASN A 41 -5.79 7.27 1.42
CA ASN A 41 -6.45 5.98 1.57
C ASN A 41 -6.89 5.38 0.23
N LYS A 42 -6.36 5.87 -0.88
CA LYS A 42 -6.75 5.48 -2.24
C LYS A 42 -5.57 4.92 -3.02
N VAL A 43 -5.84 3.89 -3.81
CA VAL A 43 -4.87 3.28 -4.72
C VAL A 43 -5.29 3.55 -6.15
N TYR A 44 -4.40 4.19 -6.89
CA TYR A 44 -4.58 4.55 -8.29
C TYR A 44 -3.64 3.75 -9.16
N ARG A 45 -4.08 3.41 -10.37
CA ARG A 45 -3.24 2.81 -11.39
C ARG A 45 -2.37 3.87 -12.06
N GLY A 46 -1.08 3.58 -12.21
CA GLY A 46 -0.10 4.49 -12.78
C GLY A 46 0.26 5.66 -11.86
N SER A 47 0.74 6.74 -12.46
CA SER A 47 1.34 7.90 -11.76
C SER A 47 0.38 9.04 -11.44
N ASN A 48 -0.88 8.95 -11.84
CA ASN A 48 -1.86 10.02 -11.64
C ASN A 48 -2.93 9.60 -10.63
N THR A 49 -3.51 10.60 -9.93
CA THR A 49 -4.58 10.40 -8.94
C THR A 49 -5.97 10.77 -9.49
N SER A 50 -6.18 10.63 -10.80
CA SER A 50 -7.48 10.83 -11.42
C SER A 50 -8.50 9.80 -10.90
N PHE A 51 -9.75 10.20 -10.75
CA PHE A 51 -10.83 9.29 -10.38
C PHE A 51 -10.99 8.11 -11.37
N THR A 52 -10.55 8.28 -12.62
CA THR A 52 -10.60 7.24 -13.65
C THR A 52 -9.58 6.13 -13.43
N GLU A 53 -8.49 6.40 -12.69
CA GLU A 53 -7.46 5.41 -12.36
C GLU A 53 -7.64 4.85 -10.94
N LEU A 54 -8.66 5.29 -10.18
CA LEU A 54 -8.91 4.82 -8.83
C LEU A 54 -9.38 3.35 -8.86
N GLU A 55 -8.53 2.45 -8.34
CA GLU A 55 -8.80 1.02 -8.32
C GLU A 55 -9.34 0.57 -6.96
N LEU A 56 -8.81 1.12 -5.85
CA LEU A 56 -9.15 0.71 -4.50
C LEU A 56 -9.29 1.89 -3.54
N THR A 57 -10.21 1.73 -2.58
CA THR A 57 -10.29 2.56 -1.38
C THR A 57 -10.02 1.70 -0.15
N ILE A 58 -9.14 2.17 0.72
CA ILE A 58 -8.78 1.57 1.99
C ILE A 58 -9.55 2.31 3.08
N SER A 59 -10.26 1.58 3.94
CA SER A 59 -10.91 2.17 5.10
C SER A 59 -10.93 1.18 6.25
N ASN A 60 -10.29 1.56 7.35
CA ASN A 60 -10.09 0.72 8.52
C ASN A 60 -9.44 -0.64 8.15
N ASP A 61 -10.14 -1.73 8.42
CA ASP A 61 -9.74 -3.11 8.14
C ASP A 61 -10.28 -3.62 6.80
N LYS A 62 -10.88 -2.76 5.97
CA LYS A 62 -11.55 -3.14 4.73
C LYS A 62 -10.94 -2.46 3.51
N ILE A 63 -10.92 -3.18 2.42
CA ILE A 63 -10.50 -2.69 1.11
C ILE A 63 -11.65 -2.86 0.14
N TYR A 64 -12.00 -1.77 -0.52
CA TYR A 64 -13.15 -1.63 -1.39
C TYR A 64 -12.71 -1.44 -2.83
N ARG A 65 -13.57 -1.82 -3.76
CA ARG A 65 -13.41 -1.50 -5.19
C ARG A 65 -13.69 -0.02 -5.45
N GLY A 66 -12.79 0.64 -6.17
CA GLY A 66 -12.95 2.04 -6.62
C GLY A 66 -13.11 3.00 -5.44
N ASP A 67 -14.00 3.99 -5.58
CA ASP A 67 -14.33 4.99 -4.55
C ASP A 67 -15.40 4.53 -3.54
N SER A 68 -15.73 3.24 -3.53
CA SER A 68 -16.83 2.75 -2.70
C SER A 68 -16.43 2.60 -1.24
N GLN A 69 -17.43 2.70 -0.35
CA GLN A 69 -17.37 2.23 1.04
C GLN A 69 -18.57 1.32 1.38
N SER A 70 -19.25 0.82 0.36
CA SER A 70 -20.38 -0.10 0.52
C SER A 70 -19.89 -1.48 0.94
N PHE A 71 -20.65 -2.13 1.84
CA PHE A 71 -20.42 -3.51 2.24
C PHE A 71 -20.31 -4.49 1.05
N THR A 72 -21.08 -4.24 -0.01
CA THR A 72 -21.11 -5.09 -1.22
C THR A 72 -19.83 -5.03 -2.05
N ASP A 73 -19.03 -3.98 -1.86
CA ASP A 73 -17.85 -3.69 -2.68
C ASP A 73 -16.55 -4.02 -1.94
N ILE A 74 -16.64 -4.62 -0.74
CA ILE A 74 -15.49 -5.10 0.02
C ILE A 74 -14.83 -6.25 -0.76
N LEU A 75 -13.60 -6.02 -1.21
CA LEU A 75 -12.77 -7.01 -1.87
C LEU A 75 -11.92 -7.81 -0.87
N TYR A 76 -11.48 -7.15 0.20
CA TYR A 76 -10.61 -7.77 1.21
C TYR A 76 -10.93 -7.25 2.61
N THR A 77 -10.66 -8.10 3.60
CA THR A 77 -10.66 -7.75 5.02
C THR A 77 -9.29 -8.08 5.61
N ILE A 78 -8.75 -7.20 6.44
CA ILE A 78 -7.50 -7.43 7.19
C ILE A 78 -7.88 -7.73 8.64
N LYS A 79 -7.36 -8.79 9.23
CA LYS A 79 -7.52 -9.03 10.67
C LYS A 79 -6.28 -9.70 11.23
N GLY A 80 -5.72 -9.09 12.26
CA GLY A 80 -4.44 -9.53 12.83
C GLY A 80 -3.35 -9.46 11.75
N ASN A 81 -2.73 -10.60 11.46
CA ASN A 81 -1.70 -10.73 10.44
C ASN A 81 -2.20 -11.35 9.13
N GLN A 82 -3.51 -11.43 8.91
CA GLN A 82 -4.11 -12.13 7.77
C GLN A 82 -4.95 -11.20 6.91
N ILE A 83 -4.96 -11.49 5.60
CA ILE A 83 -5.80 -10.86 4.59
C ILE A 83 -6.79 -11.90 4.10
N TYR A 84 -8.08 -11.58 4.20
CA TYR A 84 -9.19 -12.44 3.84
C TYR A 84 -9.86 -11.94 2.58
N LYS A 85 -10.41 -12.86 1.79
CA LYS A 85 -11.26 -12.55 0.64
C LYS A 85 -12.60 -11.97 1.09
N GLY A 86 -13.00 -10.85 0.49
CA GLY A 86 -14.27 -10.19 0.73
C GLY A 86 -14.46 -9.69 2.16
N ASN A 87 -15.71 -9.55 2.58
CA ASN A 87 -16.07 -9.27 3.96
C ASN A 87 -16.12 -10.55 4.80
N SER A 88 -14.99 -11.24 4.95
CA SER A 88 -14.88 -12.48 5.72
C SER A 88 -13.74 -12.39 6.74
N THR A 89 -13.82 -13.22 7.78
CA THR A 89 -12.70 -13.54 8.69
C THR A 89 -12.61 -15.04 8.94
N SER A 90 -13.18 -15.86 8.05
CA SER A 90 -13.08 -17.32 8.10
C SER A 90 -11.68 -17.78 7.69
N PHE A 91 -11.13 -18.79 8.38
CA PHE A 91 -9.83 -19.37 8.02
C PHE A 91 -9.78 -19.90 6.58
N THR A 92 -10.92 -20.31 6.02
CA THR A 92 -11.04 -20.79 4.63
C THR A 92 -10.85 -19.69 3.59
N ASP A 93 -11.02 -18.43 4.00
CA ASP A 93 -10.98 -17.27 3.10
C ASP A 93 -9.65 -16.50 3.22
N VAL A 94 -8.69 -17.01 4.00
CA VAL A 94 -7.36 -16.40 4.12
C VAL A 94 -6.65 -16.51 2.77
N LEU A 95 -6.32 -15.38 2.19
CA LEU A 95 -5.52 -15.28 0.97
C LEU A 95 -4.03 -15.19 1.28
N TYR A 96 -3.70 -14.36 2.27
CA TYR A 96 -2.31 -14.08 2.63
C TYR A 96 -2.15 -13.97 4.14
N THR A 97 -0.96 -14.33 4.61
CA THR A 97 -0.47 -14.03 5.95
C THR A 97 0.77 -13.14 5.82
N VAL A 98 0.87 -12.09 6.64
CA VAL A 98 1.98 -11.14 6.61
C VAL A 98 2.72 -11.22 7.95
N ASP A 99 3.98 -11.62 7.93
CA ASP A 99 4.80 -11.66 9.15
C ASP A 99 6.24 -11.24 8.85
N LYS A 100 6.78 -10.34 9.68
CA LYS A 100 8.19 -9.90 9.62
C LYS A 100 8.72 -9.56 8.22
N GLY A 101 7.93 -8.81 7.45
CA GLY A 101 8.29 -8.43 6.08
C GLY A 101 8.21 -9.58 5.07
N LYS A 102 7.53 -10.67 5.39
CA LYS A 102 7.23 -11.77 4.46
C LYS A 102 5.73 -11.82 4.23
N ILE A 103 5.36 -12.09 2.98
CA ILE A 103 3.97 -12.32 2.57
C ILE A 103 3.87 -13.78 2.16
N PHE A 104 3.08 -14.53 2.90
CA PHE A 104 2.87 -15.97 2.71
C PHE A 104 1.53 -16.22 2.01
N LYS A 105 1.44 -17.34 1.29
CA LYS A 105 0.17 -17.84 0.74
C LYS A 105 -0.70 -18.43 1.84
N GLY A 106 -1.98 -18.04 1.87
CA GLY A 106 -2.96 -18.57 2.80
C GLY A 106 -2.64 -18.23 4.26
N ASP A 107 -2.98 -19.16 5.16
CA ASP A 107 -2.73 -19.09 6.60
C ASP A 107 -1.33 -19.60 7.01
N SER A 108 -0.46 -19.90 6.04
CA SER A 108 0.87 -20.46 6.28
C SER A 108 1.87 -19.43 6.80
N GLN A 109 2.89 -19.95 7.50
CA GLN A 109 4.13 -19.23 7.85
C GLN A 109 5.39 -20.04 7.46
N SER A 110 5.23 -21.05 6.59
CA SER A 110 6.35 -21.85 6.08
C SER A 110 7.19 -21.05 5.09
N PHE A 111 8.51 -21.23 5.13
CA PHE A 111 9.41 -20.58 4.16
C PHE A 111 9.13 -20.96 2.71
N THR A 112 8.52 -22.14 2.48
CA THR A 112 8.12 -22.63 1.15
C THR A 112 6.93 -21.87 0.57
N ASP A 113 6.12 -21.24 1.43
CA ASP A 113 4.90 -20.54 1.04
C ASP A 113 5.10 -19.02 0.98
N ILE A 114 6.34 -18.54 1.17
CA ILE A 114 6.68 -17.14 0.99
C ILE A 114 6.49 -16.79 -0.49
N LEU A 115 5.52 -15.93 -0.77
CA LEU A 115 5.27 -15.36 -2.08
C LEU A 115 6.18 -14.17 -2.33
N PHE A 116 6.33 -13.31 -1.33
CA PHE A 116 7.14 -12.10 -1.43
C PHE A 116 7.90 -11.79 -0.15
N THR A 117 9.03 -11.12 -0.32
CA THR A 117 9.80 -10.50 0.75
C THR A 117 9.79 -9.00 0.58
N VAL A 118 9.30 -8.28 1.59
CA VAL A 118 9.42 -6.83 1.70
C VAL A 118 10.64 -6.52 2.55
N SER A 119 11.59 -5.78 1.97
CA SER A 119 12.80 -5.35 2.66
C SER A 119 13.12 -3.93 2.25
N LYS A 120 13.14 -3.02 3.24
CA LYS A 120 13.27 -1.58 3.03
C LYS A 120 12.18 -1.07 2.07
N ASP A 121 12.59 -0.43 1.00
CA ASP A 121 11.81 0.15 -0.09
C ASP A 121 11.50 -0.85 -1.22
N LYS A 122 11.73 -2.15 -1.02
CA LYS A 122 11.65 -3.13 -2.11
C LYS A 122 10.82 -4.35 -1.78
N VAL A 123 10.16 -4.86 -2.81
CA VAL A 123 9.43 -6.13 -2.78
C VAL A 123 10.09 -7.09 -3.73
N TYR A 124 10.45 -8.27 -3.22
CA TYR A 124 11.14 -9.32 -3.94
C TYR A 124 10.24 -10.54 -4.09
N TYR A 125 10.42 -11.28 -5.18
CA TYR A 125 9.79 -12.59 -5.35
C TYR A 125 10.37 -13.62 -4.38
N GLY A 126 9.49 -14.40 -3.75
CA GLY A 126 9.85 -15.48 -2.84
C GLY A 126 10.63 -15.03 -1.60
N ASN A 127 11.39 -15.96 -1.03
CA ASN A 127 12.28 -15.71 0.10
C ASN A 127 13.65 -15.14 -0.35
N SER A 128 13.64 -14.00 -1.03
CA SER A 128 14.85 -13.39 -1.60
C SER A 128 14.98 -11.91 -1.24
N THR A 129 16.20 -11.38 -1.36
CA THR A 129 16.50 -9.94 -1.40
C THR A 129 17.49 -9.62 -2.53
N SER A 130 17.62 -10.51 -3.52
CA SER A 130 18.48 -10.30 -4.69
C SER A 130 17.87 -9.25 -5.62
N PHE A 131 18.70 -8.40 -6.21
CA PHE A 131 18.22 -7.39 -7.17
C PHE A 131 17.51 -8.02 -8.38
N THR A 132 17.86 -9.25 -8.76
CA THR A 132 17.25 -9.98 -9.88
C THR A 132 15.80 -10.38 -9.60
N ASP A 133 15.46 -10.52 -8.32
CA ASP A 133 14.14 -10.95 -7.88
C ASP A 133 13.28 -9.75 -7.44
N CYS A 134 13.82 -8.52 -7.56
CA CYS A 134 13.13 -7.29 -7.21
C CYS A 134 11.96 -7.07 -8.18
N LEU A 135 10.74 -7.12 -7.65
CA LEU A 135 9.51 -6.94 -8.40
C LEU A 135 9.03 -5.49 -8.36
N ILE A 136 9.18 -4.83 -7.22
CA ILE A 136 8.71 -3.46 -6.99
C ILE A 136 9.73 -2.68 -6.17
N THR A 137 9.90 -1.41 -6.50
CA THR A 137 10.56 -0.40 -5.65
C THR A 137 9.50 0.62 -5.23
N ILE A 138 9.50 0.99 -3.95
CA ILE A 138 8.50 1.82 -3.29
C ILE A 138 9.17 3.15 -2.95
N ASP A 139 8.63 4.24 -3.47
CA ASP A 139 9.00 5.59 -3.04
C ASP A 139 7.91 6.12 -2.11
N GLY A 140 8.16 6.08 -0.81
CA GLY A 140 7.20 6.43 0.25
C GLY A 140 7.02 5.35 1.30
N GLU A 141 5.96 5.47 2.11
CA GLU A 141 5.65 4.56 3.20
C GLU A 141 4.30 3.86 2.96
N ILE A 142 4.30 2.53 2.99
CA ILE A 142 3.10 1.73 2.83
C ILE A 142 3.16 0.48 3.69
N ASP A 143 2.02 0.12 4.28
CA ASP A 143 1.90 -1.10 5.08
C ASP A 143 2.03 -2.35 4.19
N PRO A 144 2.83 -3.36 4.58
CA PRO A 144 2.93 -4.64 3.88
C PRO A 144 1.60 -5.34 3.57
N PHE A 145 0.51 -5.11 4.34
CA PHE A 145 -0.81 -5.62 3.96
C PHE A 145 -1.30 -5.03 2.63
N PHE A 146 -1.12 -3.73 2.42
CA PHE A 146 -1.52 -3.08 1.17
C PHE A 146 -0.60 -3.47 0.02
N ILE A 147 0.69 -3.69 0.29
CA ILE A 147 1.62 -4.30 -0.68
C ILE A 147 1.08 -5.66 -1.17
N ALA A 148 0.69 -6.54 -0.25
CA ALA A 148 0.14 -7.85 -0.59
C ALA A 148 -1.17 -7.76 -1.38
N ILE A 149 -2.02 -6.78 -1.10
CA ILE A 149 -3.30 -6.57 -1.81
C ILE A 149 -3.09 -5.99 -3.22
N ILE A 150 -2.14 -5.06 -3.37
CA ILE A 150 -1.89 -4.38 -4.66
C ILE A 150 -1.13 -5.31 -5.62
N ILE A 151 -0.14 -6.05 -5.11
CA ILE A 151 0.78 -6.88 -5.93
C ILE A 151 0.33 -8.35 -5.98
N GLY A 152 -0.51 -8.78 -5.03
CA GLY A 152 -0.85 -10.17 -4.75
C GLY A 152 -1.04 -11.03 -6.00
N PRO A 153 -0.51 -12.28 -6.02
CA PRO A 153 -0.55 -13.11 -7.21
C PRO A 153 -2.01 -13.40 -7.56
N TYR A 154 -2.47 -12.84 -8.67
CA TYR A 154 -3.71 -13.25 -9.30
C TYR A 154 -3.52 -14.63 -9.93
#